data_AF-A0A9J9BDT3-F1
#
_entry.id   AF-A0A9J9BDT3-F1
#
_cell.length_a   1.000
_cell.length_b   1.000
_cell.length_c   1.000
_cell.angle_alpha   90.00
_cell.angle_beta   90.00
_cell.angle_gamma   90.00
#
_symmetry.space_group_name_H-M   'P 1'
#
loop_
_entity.id
_entity.type
_entity.pdbx_description
1 polymer ?
#
loop_
_entity_poly.entity_id
_entity_poly.type
_entity_poly.pdbx_seq_one_letter_code
_entity_poly.pdbx_strand_id
1 'polypeptide(L)'
;MCKFAISNIFSIRVYSAVFLTLACMLIPHSLLASTDNTKLGVWQNCQNLKHQSDQRESELSQVVDSTCYQFIKGFLHGAVLTDAQIMRGLERGNDMNSFSKRAIRTRLGSSRATDADTYLAEFCLPNADVDPEVVMAIVGALPNKIDARKSVAEEIYQAIKTTYPCQQR
;
A
#
# COMPACT_ATOMS: atom_id res chain seq x y z
N MET A 1 -61.62 -42.95 0.81
CA MET A 1 -62.04 -43.42 -0.53
C MET A 1 -61.75 -42.25 -1.47
N CYS A 2 -60.97 -42.30 -2.55
CA CYS A 2 -60.51 -43.37 -3.44
C CYS A 2 -59.06 -43.11 -3.89
N LYS A 3 -58.33 -44.20 -4.15
CA LYS A 3 -57.05 -44.24 -4.86
C LYS A 3 -57.27 -43.92 -6.35
N PHE A 4 -56.35 -43.19 -6.97
CA PHE A 4 -56.14 -43.25 -8.41
C PHE A 4 -54.68 -43.63 -8.67
N ALA A 5 -54.50 -44.80 -9.26
CA ALA A 5 -53.35 -45.18 -10.04
C ALA A 5 -53.87 -45.44 -11.45
N ILE A 6 -53.18 -44.96 -12.49
CA ILE A 6 -53.07 -45.59 -13.80
C ILE A 6 -51.78 -45.08 -14.43
N SER A 7 -51.07 -46.02 -15.04
CA SER A 7 -49.75 -45.88 -15.60
C SER A 7 -49.82 -45.62 -17.12
N ASN A 8 -48.88 -44.80 -17.60
CA ASN A 8 -47.92 -45.11 -18.68
C ASN A 8 -48.37 -45.23 -20.16
N ILE A 9 -47.36 -45.03 -21.02
CA ILE A 9 -47.20 -45.39 -22.46
C ILE A 9 -47.69 -44.33 -23.49
N PHE A 10 -46.76 -43.65 -24.19
CA PHE A 10 -46.43 -43.88 -25.62
C PHE A 10 -45.33 -42.93 -26.15
N SER A 11 -44.51 -43.48 -27.03
CA SER A 11 -43.27 -42.95 -27.61
C SER A 11 -43.53 -42.28 -28.98
N ILE A 12 -42.46 -41.71 -29.57
CA ILE A 12 -42.10 -41.63 -31.02
C ILE A 12 -42.01 -40.20 -31.66
N ARG A 13 -40.86 -39.97 -32.34
CA ARG A 13 -40.45 -39.01 -33.42
C ARG A 13 -39.77 -37.71 -32.97
N VAL A 14 -38.44 -37.56 -33.06
CA VAL A 14 -37.56 -37.45 -34.25
C VAL A 14 -38.04 -36.39 -35.24
N TYR A 15 -37.50 -35.17 -35.13
CA TYR A 15 -37.35 -34.24 -36.25
C TYR A 15 -36.00 -33.52 -36.15
N SER A 16 -35.28 -33.61 -37.27
CA SER A 16 -33.98 -33.03 -37.56
C SER A 16 -34.15 -31.60 -38.10
N ALA A 17 -33.34 -30.65 -37.65
CA ALA A 17 -33.03 -29.44 -38.41
C ALA A 17 -31.72 -28.82 -37.92
N VAL A 18 -30.67 -29.03 -38.71
CA VAL A 18 -29.38 -28.36 -38.64
C VAL A 18 -29.49 -27.04 -39.42
N PHE A 19 -29.29 -25.91 -38.75
CA PHE A 19 -28.97 -24.59 -39.33
C PHE A 19 -28.18 -23.83 -38.23
N LEU A 20 -26.86 -23.66 -38.31
CA LEU A 20 -26.02 -22.77 -39.15
C LEU A 20 -25.46 -21.63 -38.27
N THR A 21 -24.12 -21.63 -38.13
CA THR A 21 -23.20 -20.49 -37.93
C THR A 21 -23.43 -19.56 -36.71
N LEU A 22 -22.63 -19.57 -35.64
CA LEU A 22 -21.17 -19.34 -35.56
C LEU A 22 -20.74 -17.98 -36.16
N ALA A 23 -20.97 -16.88 -35.43
CA ALA A 23 -20.20 -15.64 -35.49
C ALA A 23 -20.71 -14.59 -34.49
N CYS A 24 -20.44 -14.74 -33.18
CA CYS A 24 -20.43 -13.59 -32.25
C CYS A 24 -19.83 -13.94 -30.87
N MET A 25 -18.60 -14.46 -30.80
CA MET A 25 -17.86 -14.51 -29.52
C MET A 25 -16.35 -14.37 -29.74
N LEU A 26 -15.95 -13.20 -30.25
CA LEU A 26 -14.61 -12.66 -30.01
C LEU A 26 -14.78 -11.20 -29.62
N ILE A 27 -15.43 -10.96 -28.49
CA ILE A 27 -15.18 -9.75 -27.72
C ILE A 27 -13.90 -10.10 -26.95
N PRO A 28 -12.72 -9.55 -27.32
CA PRO A 28 -11.62 -9.55 -26.38
C PRO A 28 -12.17 -8.84 -25.14
N HIS A 29 -12.29 -9.58 -24.05
CA HIS A 29 -12.48 -8.98 -22.74
C HIS A 29 -11.20 -8.17 -22.51
N SER A 30 -11.21 -6.92 -22.93
CA SER A 30 -10.30 -5.93 -22.41
C SER A 30 -10.48 -5.98 -20.91
N LEU A 31 -9.50 -6.58 -20.24
CA LEU A 31 -9.32 -6.47 -18.80
C LEU A 31 -9.29 -4.97 -18.53
N LEU A 32 -10.43 -4.42 -18.12
CA LEU A 32 -10.46 -3.19 -17.35
C LEU A 32 -9.67 -3.52 -16.10
N ALA A 33 -8.38 -3.15 -16.09
CA ALA A 33 -7.60 -3.09 -14.88
C ALA A 33 -8.27 -2.06 -13.97
N SER A 34 -9.23 -2.52 -13.18
CA SER A 34 -9.84 -1.74 -12.11
C SER A 34 -8.74 -1.46 -11.10
N THR A 35 -8.24 -0.24 -11.11
CA THR A 35 -7.26 0.27 -10.15
C THR A 35 -7.85 0.48 -8.75
N ASP A 36 -9.13 0.16 -8.54
CA ASP A 36 -9.84 0.35 -7.28
C ASP A 36 -9.61 -0.82 -6.29
N ASN A 37 -9.34 -2.03 -6.81
CA ASN A 37 -9.15 -3.23 -5.98
C ASN A 37 -7.85 -3.22 -5.15
N THR A 38 -6.83 -2.43 -5.55
CA THR A 38 -5.53 -2.38 -4.86
C THR A 38 -5.54 -1.46 -3.64
N LYS A 39 -6.29 -0.34 -3.69
CA LYS A 39 -6.45 0.58 -2.55
C LYS A 39 -7.08 -0.16 -1.37
N LEU A 40 -8.12 -0.95 -1.63
CA LEU A 40 -8.77 -1.76 -0.60
C LEU A 40 -7.87 -2.91 -0.12
N GLY A 41 -7.06 -3.49 -1.01
CA GLY A 41 -6.16 -4.61 -0.70
C GLY A 41 -5.09 -4.29 0.35
N VAL A 42 -4.35 -3.19 0.17
CA VAL A 42 -3.30 -2.79 1.14
C VAL A 42 -3.92 -2.42 2.48
N TRP A 43 -4.97 -1.60 2.47
CA TRP A 43 -5.64 -1.16 3.71
C TRP A 43 -6.18 -2.34 4.51
N GLN A 44 -6.90 -3.26 3.85
CA GLN A 44 -7.45 -4.44 4.51
C GLN A 44 -6.35 -5.32 5.10
N ASN A 45 -5.24 -5.48 4.38
CA ASN A 45 -4.08 -6.23 4.89
C ASN A 45 -3.50 -5.57 6.14
N CYS A 46 -3.45 -4.23 6.18
CA CYS A 46 -2.99 -3.49 7.37
C CYS A 46 -3.92 -3.66 8.57
N GLN A 47 -5.23 -3.64 8.37
CA GLN A 47 -6.18 -3.87 9.46
C GLN A 47 -6.06 -5.30 10.01
N ASN A 48 -5.92 -6.29 9.13
CA ASN A 48 -5.69 -7.68 9.54
C ASN A 48 -4.39 -7.82 10.34
N LEU A 49 -3.30 -7.23 9.85
CA LEU A 49 -2.00 -7.27 10.51
C LEU A 49 -2.04 -6.58 11.88
N LYS A 50 -2.73 -5.43 11.98
CA LYS A 50 -2.94 -4.71 13.23
C LYS A 50 -3.70 -5.55 14.27
N HIS A 51 -4.78 -6.21 13.85
CA HIS A 51 -5.52 -7.11 14.75
C HIS A 51 -4.69 -8.32 15.19
N GLN A 52 -3.84 -8.87 14.31
CA GLN A 52 -2.93 -9.97 14.65
C GLN A 52 -1.85 -9.54 15.64
N SER A 53 -1.30 -8.32 15.51
CA SER A 53 -0.32 -7.80 16.48
C SER A 53 -0.92 -7.62 17.88
N ASP A 54 -2.19 -7.23 17.97
CA ASP A 54 -2.88 -7.08 19.25
C ASP A 54 -3.14 -8.44 19.95
N GLN A 55 -3.20 -9.54 19.18
CA GLN A 55 -3.53 -10.88 19.66
C GLN A 55 -2.30 -11.77 19.97
N ARG A 56 -1.09 -11.20 19.99
CA ARG A 56 0.18 -11.79 20.51
C ARG A 56 0.54 -13.20 20.00
N GLU A 57 0.11 -13.58 18.80
CA GLU A 57 0.63 -14.78 18.12
C GLU A 57 0.56 -14.60 16.59
N SER A 58 1.66 -14.16 15.99
CA SER A 58 1.88 -14.24 14.55
C SER A 58 3.35 -14.55 14.30
N GLU A 59 3.63 -15.56 13.48
CA GLU A 59 5.00 -15.90 13.09
C GLU A 59 5.63 -14.71 12.38
N LEU A 60 6.84 -14.32 12.79
CA LEU A 60 7.56 -13.18 12.21
C LEU A 60 7.63 -13.27 10.68
N SER A 61 7.77 -14.48 10.12
CA SER A 61 7.77 -14.73 8.67
C SER A 61 6.46 -14.28 8.01
N GLN A 62 5.30 -14.61 8.59
CA GLN A 62 4.00 -14.21 8.03
C GLN A 62 3.76 -12.71 8.15
N VAL A 63 4.26 -12.09 9.22
CA VAL A 63 4.22 -10.63 9.41
C VAL A 63 5.03 -9.92 8.33
N VAL A 64 6.29 -10.31 8.14
CA VAL A 64 7.19 -9.61 7.20
C VAL A 64 6.79 -9.85 5.75
N ASP A 65 6.15 -10.97 5.42
CA ASP A 65 5.68 -11.25 4.05
C ASP A 65 4.34 -10.58 3.73
N SER A 66 3.68 -9.96 4.72
CA SER A 66 2.39 -9.31 4.50
C SER A 66 2.50 -8.09 3.58
N THR A 67 1.48 -7.87 2.74
CA THR A 67 1.41 -6.73 1.82
C THR A 67 1.49 -5.39 2.56
N CYS A 68 0.87 -5.28 3.74
CA CYS A 68 0.93 -4.07 4.55
C CYS A 68 2.36 -3.78 5.02
N TYR A 69 3.02 -4.79 5.59
CA TYR A 69 4.39 -4.66 6.07
C TYR A 69 5.32 -4.21 4.94
N GLN A 70 5.28 -4.89 3.79
CA GLN A 70 6.13 -4.58 2.64
C GLN A 70 5.82 -3.19 2.05
N PHE A 71 4.55 -2.78 2.04
CA PHE A 71 4.15 -1.45 1.59
C PHE A 71 4.74 -0.35 2.49
N ILE A 72 4.57 -0.47 3.82
CA ILE A 72 5.10 0.52 4.78
C ILE A 72 6.63 0.51 4.75
N LYS A 73 7.25 -0.68 4.75
CA LYS A 73 8.71 -0.82 4.65
C LYS A 73 9.26 -0.15 3.39
N GLY A 74 8.62 -0.38 2.24
CA GLY A 74 9.00 0.26 0.98
C GLY A 74 8.82 1.79 1.02
N PHE A 75 7.74 2.28 1.62
CA PHE A 75 7.51 3.71 1.82
C PHE A 75 8.64 4.36 2.63
N LEU A 76 9.02 3.75 3.77
CA LEU A 76 10.09 4.25 4.64
C LEU A 76 11.45 4.21 3.96
N HIS A 77 11.80 3.10 3.28
CA HIS A 77 13.03 3.01 2.51
C HIS A 77 13.10 4.07 1.41
N GLY A 78 11.97 4.36 0.76
CA GLY A 78 11.87 5.43 -0.23
C GLY A 78 12.28 6.77 0.37
N ALA A 79 11.69 7.14 1.51
CA ALA A 79 12.00 8.38 2.22
C ALA A 79 13.48 8.46 2.66
N VAL A 80 13.98 7.42 3.33
CA VAL A 80 15.38 7.33 3.78
C VAL A 80 16.35 7.51 2.61
N LEU A 81 16.08 6.82 1.49
CA LEU A 81 16.95 6.87 0.32
C LEU A 81 16.94 8.27 -0.33
N THR A 82 15.76 8.86 -0.53
CA THR A 82 15.66 10.16 -1.21
C THR A 82 16.26 11.27 -0.39
N ASP A 83 15.98 11.31 0.90
CA ASP A 83 16.48 12.36 1.80
C ASP A 83 18.00 12.28 1.93
N ALA A 84 18.55 11.08 2.14
CA ALA A 84 19.99 10.87 2.19
C ALA A 84 20.68 11.30 0.87
N GLN A 85 20.09 11.03 -0.29
CA GLN A 85 20.65 11.45 -1.58
C GLN A 85 20.58 12.97 -1.78
N ILE A 86 19.47 13.61 -1.38
CA ILE A 86 19.34 15.07 -1.41
C ILE A 86 20.41 15.70 -0.52
N MET A 87 20.54 15.23 0.73
CA MET A 87 21.52 15.74 1.69
C MET A 87 22.96 15.58 1.18
N ARG A 88 23.33 14.39 0.67
CA ARG A 88 24.65 14.18 0.06
C ARG A 88 24.89 15.08 -1.16
N GLY A 89 23.86 15.32 -1.97
CA GLY A 89 23.93 16.23 -3.12
C GLY A 89 24.21 17.67 -2.69
N LEU A 90 23.58 18.13 -1.60
CA LEU A 90 23.80 19.44 -1.00
C LEU A 90 25.23 19.56 -0.44
N GLU A 91 25.71 18.53 0.26
CA GLU A 91 27.05 18.50 0.87
C GLU A 91 28.17 18.48 -0.16
N ARG A 92 28.03 17.67 -1.21
CA ARG A 92 29.06 17.56 -2.25
C ARG A 92 29.28 18.87 -2.98
N GLY A 93 28.26 19.74 -3.05
CA GLY A 93 28.36 21.15 -3.47
C GLY A 93 29.01 21.41 -4.84
N ASN A 94 29.42 20.40 -5.59
CA ASN A 94 30.31 20.57 -6.74
C ASN A 94 29.53 20.95 -7.99
N ASP A 95 28.28 20.46 -8.12
CA ASP A 95 27.41 20.72 -9.27
C ASP A 95 26.33 21.78 -9.01
N MET A 96 26.29 22.35 -7.80
CA MET A 96 25.34 23.40 -7.45
C MET A 96 25.85 24.78 -7.92
N ASN A 97 25.03 25.49 -8.68
CA ASN A 97 25.34 26.86 -9.08
C ASN A 97 25.40 27.82 -7.87
N SER A 98 25.97 29.01 -8.08
CA SER A 98 26.17 30.00 -7.00
C SER A 98 24.87 30.52 -6.38
N PHE A 99 23.76 30.52 -7.12
CA PHE A 99 22.43 30.88 -6.60
C PHE A 99 21.92 29.81 -5.63
N SER A 100 21.98 28.54 -6.00
CA SER A 100 21.57 27.42 -5.16
C SER A 100 22.39 27.36 -3.87
N LYS A 101 23.72 27.51 -3.97
CA LYS A 101 24.62 27.58 -2.80
C LYS A 101 24.24 28.71 -1.85
N ARG A 102 23.92 29.89 -2.38
CA ARG A 102 23.51 31.05 -1.58
C ARG A 102 22.14 30.80 -0.95
N ALA A 103 21.18 30.29 -1.71
CA ALA A 103 19.83 30.00 -1.24
C ALA A 103 19.84 28.98 -0.10
N ILE A 104 20.60 27.89 -0.25
CA ILE A 104 20.83 26.90 0.81
C ILE A 104 21.38 27.59 2.06
N ARG A 105 22.48 28.36 1.92
CA ARG A 105 23.14 29.04 3.05
C ARG A 105 22.21 30.01 3.78
N THR A 106 21.37 30.76 3.07
CA THR A 106 20.52 31.80 3.67
C THR A 106 19.14 31.31 4.11
N ARG A 107 18.60 30.23 3.51
CA ARG A 107 17.25 29.71 3.82
C ARG A 107 17.27 28.49 4.71
N LEU A 108 18.23 27.59 4.53
CA LEU A 108 18.37 26.38 5.35
C LEU A 108 19.31 26.62 6.55
N GLY A 109 20.15 27.66 6.49
CA GLY A 109 21.13 27.98 7.54
C GLY A 109 22.25 26.94 7.63
N SER A 110 23.20 27.14 8.56
CA SER A 110 24.20 26.12 8.93
C SER A 110 23.64 25.02 9.83
N SER A 111 22.32 25.05 10.07
CA SER A 111 21.64 24.03 10.84
C SER A 111 21.59 22.81 9.94
N ARG A 112 22.62 21.98 10.08
CA ARG A 112 22.64 20.62 9.58
C ARG A 112 21.25 20.05 9.83
N ALA A 113 20.64 19.57 8.74
CA ALA A 113 19.49 18.70 8.81
C ALA A 113 19.68 17.76 10.00
N THR A 114 18.60 17.55 10.75
CA THR A 114 18.59 16.63 11.87
C THR A 114 19.30 15.33 11.47
N ASP A 115 20.00 14.69 12.40
CA ASP A 115 20.73 13.43 12.14
C ASP A 115 19.83 12.28 11.61
N ALA A 116 18.52 12.50 11.51
CA ALA A 116 17.55 11.58 10.93
C ALA A 116 17.51 11.69 9.40
N ASP A 117 17.73 10.56 8.72
CA ASP A 117 17.68 10.38 7.27
C ASP A 117 16.27 10.53 6.64
N THR A 118 15.28 11.04 7.37
CA THR A 118 13.88 11.22 6.89
C THR A 118 13.31 12.61 7.14
N TYR A 119 14.16 13.57 7.54
CA TYR A 119 13.75 14.91 7.95
C TYR A 119 12.98 15.69 6.87
N LEU A 120 13.41 15.59 5.61
CA LEU A 120 12.77 16.31 4.50
C LEU A 120 11.38 15.71 4.20
N ALA A 121 11.17 14.44 4.55
CA ALA A 121 9.86 13.80 4.56
C ALA A 121 9.02 14.14 5.82
N GLU A 122 9.45 15.07 6.67
CA GLU A 122 8.72 15.59 7.85
C GLU A 122 8.42 14.55 8.95
N PHE A 123 9.23 13.49 9.06
CA PHE A 123 9.25 12.56 10.19
C PHE A 123 10.69 12.12 10.50
N CYS A 124 10.96 11.63 11.69
CA CYS A 124 12.33 11.33 12.15
C CYS A 124 12.41 9.92 12.70
N LEU A 125 12.86 8.97 11.85
CA LEU A 125 13.15 7.62 12.30
C LEU A 125 14.33 7.61 13.29
N PRO A 126 14.33 6.69 14.28
CA PRO A 126 15.41 6.60 15.27
C PRO A 126 16.75 6.18 14.65
N ASN A 127 16.71 5.45 13.55
CA ASN A 127 17.86 4.94 12.81
C ASN A 127 17.51 4.86 11.32
N ALA A 128 18.54 4.86 10.47
CA ALA A 128 18.40 4.79 9.01
C ALA A 128 17.83 3.45 8.52
N ASP A 129 18.04 2.39 9.31
CA ASP A 129 17.55 1.06 9.03
C ASP A 129 16.05 0.97 9.37
N VAL A 130 15.27 0.46 8.41
CA VAL A 130 13.83 0.25 8.57
C VAL A 130 13.60 -1.12 9.22
N ASP A 131 13.70 -1.13 10.54
CA ASP A 131 13.54 -2.34 11.35
C ASP A 131 12.08 -2.81 11.42
N PRO A 132 11.83 -4.12 11.61
CA PRO A 132 10.47 -4.66 11.74
C PRO A 132 9.64 -3.96 12.83
N GLU A 133 10.26 -3.62 13.95
CA GLU A 133 9.62 -2.93 15.08
C GLU A 133 9.09 -1.55 14.66
N VAL A 134 9.84 -0.83 13.81
CA VAL A 134 9.41 0.48 13.29
C VAL A 134 8.16 0.34 12.43
N VAL A 135 8.16 -0.65 11.52
CA VAL A 135 7.02 -0.93 10.66
C VAL A 135 5.80 -1.31 11.50
N MET A 136 5.98 -2.18 12.49
CA MET A 136 4.88 -2.65 13.34
C MET A 136 4.34 -1.54 14.26
N ALA A 137 5.18 -0.63 14.75
CA ALA A 137 4.73 0.55 15.49
C ALA A 137 3.79 1.42 14.64
N ILE A 138 4.13 1.62 13.36
CA ILE A 138 3.29 2.37 12.40
C ILE A 138 1.98 1.64 12.13
N VAL A 139 2.01 0.32 11.92
CA VAL A 139 0.80 -0.50 11.75
C VAL A 139 -0.13 -0.35 12.95
N GLY A 140 0.41 -0.39 14.18
CA GLY A 140 -0.36 -0.16 15.40
C GLY A 140 -0.99 1.24 15.48
N ALA A 141 -0.31 2.25 14.94
CA ALA A 141 -0.78 3.64 14.92
C ALA A 141 -1.83 3.94 13.84
N LEU A 142 -2.05 3.05 12.86
CA LEU A 142 -3.05 3.27 11.81
C LEU A 142 -4.47 3.40 12.41
N PRO A 143 -5.34 4.26 11.87
CA PRO A 143 -6.72 4.32 12.33
C PRO A 143 -7.50 3.05 11.94
N ASN A 144 -8.58 2.75 12.67
CA ASN A 144 -9.42 1.56 12.40
C ASN A 144 -10.25 1.69 11.11
N LYS A 145 -10.38 2.91 10.59
CA LYS A 145 -11.10 3.22 9.35
C LYS A 145 -10.33 4.30 8.58
N ILE A 146 -10.25 4.15 7.27
CA ILE A 146 -9.67 5.14 6.37
C ILE A 146 -10.64 6.31 6.19
N ASP A 147 -10.15 7.55 6.23
CA ASP A 147 -10.92 8.71 5.75
C ASP A 147 -11.14 8.54 4.24
N ALA A 148 -12.40 8.54 3.80
CA ALA A 148 -12.76 8.38 2.40
C ALA A 148 -12.11 9.42 1.48
N ARG A 149 -11.70 10.58 2.02
CA ARG A 149 -11.01 11.65 1.29
C ARG A 149 -9.51 11.41 1.12
N LYS A 150 -8.94 10.46 1.85
CA LYS A 150 -7.51 10.15 1.81
C LYS A 150 -7.23 8.87 1.05
N SER A 151 -6.03 8.80 0.49
CA SER A 151 -5.39 7.59 0.01
C SER A 151 -4.81 6.77 1.17
N VAL A 152 -4.54 5.49 0.92
CA VAL A 152 -3.86 4.63 1.91
C VAL A 152 -2.47 5.16 2.24
N ALA A 153 -1.75 5.66 1.22
CA ALA A 153 -0.44 6.27 1.41
C ALA A 153 -0.51 7.52 2.30
N GLU A 154 -1.52 8.37 2.14
CA GLU A 154 -1.70 9.54 3.00
C GLU A 154 -2.01 9.17 4.45
N GLU A 155 -2.86 8.16 4.70
CA GLU A 155 -3.11 7.71 6.07
C GLU A 155 -1.87 7.09 6.72
N ILE A 156 -1.11 6.28 5.97
CA ILE A 156 0.16 5.73 6.42
C ILE A 156 1.14 6.86 6.72
N TYR A 157 1.26 7.85 5.84
CA TYR A 157 2.12 9.01 6.05
C TYR A 157 1.75 9.78 7.32
N GLN A 158 0.46 10.01 7.58
CA GLN A 158 0.02 10.64 8.82
C GLN A 158 0.34 9.79 10.05
N ALA A 159 0.12 8.47 10.00
CA ALA A 159 0.48 7.57 11.08
C ALA A 159 2.00 7.57 11.36
N ILE A 160 2.83 7.64 10.31
CA ILE A 160 4.29 7.78 10.44
C ILE A 160 4.63 9.07 11.19
N LYS A 161 4.09 10.21 10.76
CA LYS A 161 4.36 11.52 11.39
C LYS A 161 3.95 11.58 12.85
N THR A 162 2.85 10.91 13.22
CA THR A 162 2.41 10.85 14.62
C THR A 162 3.26 9.91 15.45
N THR A 163 3.76 8.81 14.86
CA THR A 163 4.59 7.81 15.56
C THR A 163 6.03 8.29 15.73
N TYR A 164 6.57 8.99 14.72
CA TYR A 164 7.96 9.45 14.64
C TYR A 164 8.07 10.95 14.35
N PRO A 165 7.53 11.83 15.23
CA PRO A 165 7.63 13.26 15.02
C PRO A 165 9.09 13.73 15.12
N CYS A 166 9.50 14.62 14.22
CA CYS A 166 10.75 15.34 14.40
C CYS A 166 10.65 16.32 15.57
N GLN A 167 11.69 16.39 16.41
CA GLN A 167 11.77 17.42 17.43
C GLN A 167 11.89 18.79 16.77
N GLN A 168 10.96 19.70 17.08
CA GLN A 168 11.07 21.10 16.70
C GLN A 168 12.20 21.73 17.54
N ARG A 169 13.21 22.29 16.87
CA ARG A 169 14.21 23.16 17.51
C ARG A 169 13.72 24.60 17.55
#